data_AF-A0A1T4WX15-F1
#
_entry.id   AF-A0A1T4WX15-F1
#
_cell.length_a   1.000
_cell.length_b   1.000
_cell.length_c   1.000
_cell.angle_alpha   90.00
_cell.angle_beta   90.00
_cell.angle_gamma   90.00
#
_symmetry.space_group_name_H-M   'P 1'
#
loop_
_entity.id
_entity.type
_entity.pdbx_description
1 polymer ?
#
loop_
_entity_poly.entity_id
_entity_poly.type
_entity_poly.pdbx_seq_one_letter_code
_entity_poly.pdbx_strand_id
1 'polypeptide(L)'
;MNIGPHTFEEFKQKAKDFHGYPAPGLLIGGYMVEAARSLLPKDILFEAVVETSKCLPDAVQILTPLSTGNSWMKVINLGRYALSLYDKFTGEGHRIFVDTNRLEDWPEIRSWFLKLKPKKDQDSDRLFAEIEEAGHTICSTHPVTIPQRMLQRHSMREIRICPACNEAYPASDGGICRGCQGEAPYLGVWQAPGTDGDDRALPPLRAVPVEEAVGKTALHDMTRIEPGVSKGPEFKAGQNFGVGDLCRLHQMGRAHVFVAEDNIPGDEWVHENDAVLAFARRMAGPGVTHTQTPNEGKIEFHAERTGLLRLDRDILRAFNMVPDVMCATRHHAIMVEQGKGFAGCRAIPLYLPQAGFQRALAVLGAAPLFEVLPLRSANIGVLVTGTEVFKGLVQDKFEPVIRSKAEALGSRVTASCVVPDDRAAITQAVEELLEQGCDMLITTAGLSVDPGDVTRPGLLDAGLTDALHGMPVLPGAMTLVGRLTNNETDVPVLGVPACALFHKTTSLDLLLPRLLAGLDITRRDLADMAEGGYCLGCKSCTFPKCPFGK
;
A
#
# COMPACT_ATOMS: atom_id res chain seq x y z
N MET A 1 36.69 -25.26 21.35
CA MET A 1 35.31 -25.71 21.69
C MET A 1 34.73 -26.42 20.47
N ASN A 2 33.91 -27.47 20.59
CA ASN A 2 33.32 -28.11 19.39
C ASN A 2 32.12 -27.30 18.85
N ILE A 3 31.91 -27.35 17.55
CA ILE A 3 30.74 -26.81 16.86
C ILE A 3 29.75 -27.96 16.66
N GLY A 4 28.94 -28.19 17.70
CA GLY A 4 27.97 -29.28 17.73
C GLY A 4 28.68 -30.63 17.68
N PRO A 5 28.39 -31.50 16.70
CA PRO A 5 29.06 -32.78 16.56
C PRO A 5 30.45 -32.68 15.89
N HIS A 6 30.92 -31.49 15.53
CA HIS A 6 32.14 -31.29 14.76
C HIS A 6 33.22 -30.59 15.57
N THR A 7 34.46 -31.02 15.41
CA THR A 7 35.64 -30.22 15.77
C THR A 7 35.71 -28.96 14.90
N PHE A 8 36.51 -27.97 15.30
CA PHE A 8 36.68 -26.74 14.52
C PHE A 8 37.18 -27.02 13.10
N GLU A 9 38.19 -27.88 12.93
CA GLU A 9 38.73 -28.21 11.60
C GLU A 9 37.74 -29.02 10.75
N GLU A 10 36.96 -29.93 11.33
CA GLU A 10 35.88 -30.62 10.60
C GLU A 10 34.79 -29.65 10.14
N PHE A 11 34.37 -28.73 11.00
CA PHE A 11 33.38 -27.72 10.65
C PHE A 11 33.94 -26.74 9.61
N LYS A 12 35.21 -26.36 9.71
CA LYS A 12 35.91 -25.51 8.74
C LYS A 12 35.99 -26.16 7.37
N GLN A 13 36.21 -27.47 7.30
CA GLN A 13 36.14 -28.21 6.05
C GLN A 13 34.71 -28.23 5.48
N LYS A 14 33.69 -28.48 6.31
CA LYS A 14 32.28 -28.39 5.89
C LYS A 14 31.89 -27.00 5.40
N ALA A 15 32.36 -25.96 6.08
CA ALA A 15 32.18 -24.57 5.70
C ALA A 15 32.80 -24.30 4.33
N LYS A 16 34.00 -24.81 4.08
CA LYS A 16 34.65 -24.73 2.76
C LYS A 16 33.85 -25.45 1.68
N ASP A 17 33.34 -26.65 1.95
CA ASP A 17 32.60 -27.46 0.97
C ASP A 17 31.25 -26.83 0.61
N PHE A 18 30.56 -26.23 1.58
CA PHE A 18 29.24 -25.60 1.37
C PHE A 18 29.34 -24.16 0.82
N HIS A 19 30.27 -23.35 1.34
CA HIS A 19 30.36 -21.92 1.08
C HIS A 19 31.47 -21.54 0.08
N GLY A 20 32.26 -22.52 -0.38
CA GLY A 20 33.41 -22.34 -1.29
C GLY A 20 34.68 -21.81 -0.61
N TYR A 21 34.58 -21.29 0.61
CA TYR A 21 35.69 -20.81 1.45
C TYR A 21 35.29 -20.87 2.93
N PRO A 22 36.20 -21.20 3.87
CA PRO A 22 35.92 -21.14 5.30
C PRO A 22 35.80 -19.68 5.78
N ALA A 23 34.69 -19.03 5.46
CA ALA A 23 34.45 -17.64 5.82
C ALA A 23 34.45 -17.46 7.35
N PRO A 24 35.21 -16.52 7.92
CA PRO A 24 35.27 -16.33 9.38
C PRO A 24 33.88 -16.13 10.02
N GLY A 25 32.99 -15.43 9.33
CA GLY A 25 31.60 -15.27 9.76
C GLY A 25 30.83 -16.59 9.85
N LEU A 26 31.03 -17.50 8.88
CA LEU A 26 30.41 -18.83 8.90
C LEU A 26 30.91 -19.65 10.10
N LEU A 27 32.21 -19.58 10.42
CA LEU A 27 32.80 -20.28 11.57
C LEU A 27 32.26 -19.75 12.90
N ILE A 28 32.21 -18.42 13.07
CA ILE A 28 31.56 -17.78 14.22
C ILE A 28 30.08 -18.16 14.28
N GLY A 29 29.41 -18.17 13.13
CA GLY A 29 28.02 -18.57 12.99
C GLY A 29 27.75 -19.98 13.46
N GLY A 30 28.68 -20.92 13.25
CA GLY A 30 28.61 -22.27 13.79
C GLY A 30 28.48 -22.28 15.30
N TYR A 31 29.34 -21.54 16.00
CA TYR A 31 29.24 -21.38 17.46
C TYR A 31 27.96 -20.68 17.89
N MET A 32 27.47 -19.70 17.13
CA MET A 32 26.21 -19.01 17.41
C MET A 32 25.00 -19.95 17.33
N VAL A 33 24.94 -20.81 16.32
CA VAL A 33 23.85 -21.79 16.14
C VAL A 33 23.83 -22.78 17.30
N GLU A 34 25.00 -23.27 17.69
CA GLU A 34 25.12 -24.20 18.81
C GLU A 34 24.77 -23.56 20.15
N ALA A 35 25.20 -22.31 20.38
CA ALA A 35 24.79 -21.55 21.55
C ALA A 35 23.27 -21.37 21.59
N ALA A 36 22.63 -21.00 20.47
CA ALA A 36 21.17 -20.87 20.38
C ALA A 36 20.47 -22.20 20.66
N ARG A 37 20.95 -23.29 20.06
CA ARG A 37 20.36 -24.63 20.19
C ARG A 37 20.49 -25.17 21.61
N SER A 38 21.59 -24.86 22.30
CA SER A 38 21.79 -25.28 23.69
C SER A 38 20.83 -24.64 24.69
N LEU A 39 20.22 -23.51 24.32
CA LEU A 39 19.23 -22.79 25.12
C LEU A 39 17.78 -23.23 24.85
N LEU A 40 17.56 -24.02 23.80
CA LEU A 40 16.22 -24.55 23.49
C LEU A 40 15.94 -25.85 24.27
N PRO A 41 14.67 -26.11 24.63
CA PRO A 41 14.26 -27.41 25.15
C PRO A 41 14.62 -28.55 24.19
N LYS A 42 14.85 -29.75 24.74
CA LYS A 42 15.06 -30.95 23.93
C LYS A 42 13.74 -31.37 23.25
N ASP A 43 13.84 -31.97 22.07
CA ASP A 43 12.74 -32.59 21.32
C ASP A 43 11.62 -31.65 20.83
N ILE A 44 11.91 -30.35 20.65
CA ILE A 44 10.98 -29.40 20.02
C ILE A 44 11.22 -29.26 18.52
N LEU A 45 10.16 -28.87 17.79
CA LEU A 45 10.30 -28.33 16.45
C LEU A 45 10.64 -26.84 16.55
N PHE A 46 11.78 -26.44 15.99
CA PHE A 46 12.21 -25.06 15.99
C PHE A 46 12.41 -24.52 14.58
N GLU A 47 12.28 -23.21 14.43
CA GLU A 47 12.58 -22.45 13.22
C GLU A 47 13.68 -21.41 13.51
N ALA A 48 14.20 -20.79 12.45
CA ALA A 48 15.25 -19.78 12.54
C ALA A 48 14.85 -18.44 11.91
N VAL A 49 15.27 -17.35 12.53
CA VAL A 49 15.32 -16.01 11.93
C VAL A 49 16.78 -15.58 11.92
N VAL A 50 17.29 -15.18 10.76
CA VAL A 50 18.67 -14.69 10.60
C VAL A 50 18.63 -13.24 10.16
N GLU A 51 19.35 -12.37 10.87
CA GLU A 51 19.26 -10.91 10.71
C GLU A 51 20.19 -10.34 9.62
N THR A 52 20.86 -11.23 8.89
CA THR A 52 21.83 -10.90 7.84
C THR A 52 21.83 -11.96 6.74
N SER A 53 22.11 -11.54 5.51
CA SER A 53 22.36 -12.44 4.38
C SER A 53 23.82 -12.91 4.28
N LYS A 54 24.70 -12.48 5.19
CA LYS A 54 26.15 -12.70 5.10
C LYS A 54 26.61 -13.91 5.91
N CYS A 55 26.83 -15.04 5.24
CA CYS A 55 27.42 -16.28 5.77
C CYS A 55 26.65 -16.99 6.92
N LEU A 56 26.01 -16.25 7.82
CA LEU A 56 25.28 -16.78 8.98
C LEU A 56 24.10 -17.72 8.61
N PRO A 57 23.32 -17.45 7.53
CA PRO A 57 22.31 -18.41 7.08
C PRO A 57 22.90 -19.78 6.73
N ASP A 58 24.14 -19.83 6.26
CA ASP A 58 24.80 -21.08 5.87
C ASP A 58 25.20 -21.90 7.10
N ALA A 59 25.61 -21.26 8.20
CA ALA A 59 25.86 -21.95 9.47
C ALA A 59 24.61 -22.69 9.95
N VAL A 60 23.45 -22.03 9.86
CA VAL A 60 22.16 -22.64 10.21
C VAL A 60 21.88 -23.84 9.31
N GLN A 61 22.04 -23.70 8.00
CA GLN A 61 21.77 -24.78 7.03
C GLN A 61 22.72 -25.97 7.14
N ILE A 62 23.98 -25.76 7.55
CA ILE A 62 24.96 -26.84 7.73
C ILE A 62 24.66 -27.65 9.01
N LEU A 63 24.23 -26.97 10.08
CA LEU A 63 24.07 -27.58 11.41
C LEU A 63 22.64 -28.02 11.74
N THR A 64 21.67 -27.62 10.93
CA THR A 64 20.25 -27.86 11.16
C THR A 64 19.54 -28.21 9.85
N PRO A 65 18.35 -28.84 9.89
CA PRO A 65 17.54 -29.06 8.69
C PRO A 65 16.85 -27.78 8.19
N LEU A 66 17.07 -26.62 8.82
CA LEU A 66 16.37 -25.37 8.50
C LEU A 66 16.98 -24.73 7.25
N SER A 67 16.17 -24.40 6.26
CA SER A 67 16.60 -23.69 5.06
C SER A 67 15.60 -22.63 4.63
N THR A 68 16.03 -21.72 3.75
CA THR A 68 15.09 -20.81 3.10
C THR A 68 14.14 -21.57 2.18
N GLY A 69 14.62 -22.64 1.54
CA GLY A 69 13.86 -23.47 0.61
C GLY A 69 12.68 -24.22 1.23
N ASN A 70 12.83 -24.74 2.46
CA ASN A 70 11.71 -25.37 3.20
C ASN A 70 10.92 -24.38 4.08
N SER A 71 11.29 -23.10 4.01
CA SER A 71 10.71 -21.98 4.76
C SER A 71 10.82 -22.12 6.29
N TRP A 72 11.73 -22.94 6.80
CA TRP A 72 12.01 -23.05 8.24
C TRP A 72 13.09 -22.08 8.73
N MET A 73 13.81 -21.44 7.80
CA MET A 73 14.69 -20.32 8.08
C MET A 73 14.25 -19.08 7.30
N LYS A 74 14.11 -17.96 8.01
CA LYS A 74 13.75 -16.65 7.43
C LYS A 74 14.95 -15.72 7.52
N VAL A 75 15.41 -15.19 6.39
CA VAL A 75 16.46 -14.16 6.36
C VAL A 75 15.80 -12.79 6.34
N ILE A 76 15.87 -12.07 7.46
CA ILE A 76 15.35 -10.71 7.61
C ILE A 76 16.56 -9.79 7.68
N ASN A 77 16.95 -9.20 6.56
CA ASN A 77 18.20 -8.43 6.51
C ASN A 77 18.07 -7.10 7.26
N LEU A 78 18.44 -7.11 8.55
CA LEU A 78 18.53 -5.92 9.41
C LEU A 78 19.96 -5.36 9.47
N GLY A 79 20.91 -5.99 8.77
CA GLY A 79 22.33 -5.62 8.79
C GLY A 79 23.06 -6.01 10.09
N ARG A 80 22.42 -6.79 10.97
CA ARG A 80 22.98 -7.21 12.27
C ARG A 80 23.46 -8.65 12.19
N TYR A 81 24.66 -8.94 12.72
CA TYR A 81 25.20 -10.30 12.74
C TYR A 81 24.58 -11.12 13.89
N ALA A 82 23.35 -11.57 13.68
CA ALA A 82 22.55 -12.24 14.69
C ALA A 82 21.63 -13.29 14.09
N LEU A 83 21.29 -14.30 14.89
CA LEU A 83 20.26 -15.29 14.58
C LEU A 83 19.41 -15.56 15.82
N SER A 84 18.19 -16.03 15.61
CA SER A 84 17.32 -16.54 16.66
C SER A 84 16.85 -17.94 16.29
N LEU A 85 16.97 -18.89 17.22
CA LEU A 85 16.24 -20.16 17.14
C LEU A 85 15.07 -20.11 18.12
N TYR A 86 13.91 -20.58 17.69
CA TYR A 86 12.67 -20.47 18.46
C TYR A 86 11.74 -21.66 18.21
N ASP A 87 10.93 -22.01 19.21
CA ASP A 87 9.88 -23.01 19.09
C ASP A 87 8.86 -22.59 18.03
N LYS A 88 8.55 -23.52 17.13
CA LYS A 88 7.71 -23.28 15.96
C LYS A 88 6.27 -22.88 16.32
N PHE A 89 5.75 -23.34 17.45
CA PHE A 89 4.36 -23.18 17.84
C PHE A 89 4.17 -22.01 18.81
N THR A 90 5.07 -21.84 19.77
CA THR A 90 4.97 -20.74 20.76
C THR A 90 5.65 -19.46 20.29
N GLY A 91 6.65 -19.57 19.42
CA GLY A 91 7.52 -18.46 19.01
C GLY A 91 8.59 -18.11 20.02
N GLU A 92 8.65 -18.78 21.18
CA GLU A 92 9.64 -18.51 22.23
C GLU A 92 11.00 -19.05 21.83
N GLY A 93 12.04 -18.26 22.05
CA GLY A 93 13.39 -18.64 21.67
C GLY A 93 14.47 -17.71 22.17
N HIS A 94 15.67 -17.88 21.62
CA HIS A 94 16.85 -17.12 22.01
C HIS A 94 17.52 -16.49 20.80
N ARG A 95 17.73 -15.18 20.87
CA ARG A 95 18.52 -14.41 19.92
C ARG A 95 19.99 -14.40 20.35
N ILE A 96 20.87 -14.83 19.47
CA ILE A 96 22.32 -14.84 19.63
C ILE A 96 22.94 -13.83 18.67
N PHE A 97 23.88 -13.03 19.15
CA PHE A 97 24.58 -12.01 18.35
C PHE A 97 26.03 -11.85 18.81
N VAL A 98 26.91 -11.41 17.91
CA VAL A 98 28.29 -11.04 18.28
C VAL A 98 28.25 -9.77 19.13
N ASP A 99 28.81 -9.85 20.33
CA ASP A 99 28.89 -8.75 21.27
C ASP A 99 30.19 -7.98 21.07
N THR A 100 30.10 -6.75 20.57
CA THR A 100 31.26 -5.93 20.24
C THR A 100 32.16 -5.63 21.43
N ASN A 101 31.60 -5.58 22.65
CA ASN A 101 32.38 -5.32 23.86
C ASN A 101 33.25 -6.53 24.23
N ARG A 102 32.80 -7.73 23.87
CA ARG A 102 33.54 -8.99 24.13
C ARG A 102 34.62 -9.27 23.10
N LEU A 103 34.78 -8.42 22.09
CA LEU A 103 35.83 -8.54 21.08
C LEU A 103 37.14 -7.84 21.50
N GLU A 104 37.17 -7.19 22.67
CA GLU A 104 38.39 -6.51 23.17
C GLU A 104 39.57 -7.45 23.34
N ASP A 105 39.32 -8.68 23.81
CA ASP A 105 40.33 -9.70 24.00
C ASP A 105 40.72 -10.44 22.70
N TRP A 106 40.02 -10.16 21.59
CA TRP A 106 40.15 -10.87 20.31
C TRP A 106 40.47 -9.89 19.16
N PRO A 107 41.72 -9.40 19.07
CA PRO A 107 42.06 -8.29 18.19
C PRO A 107 41.89 -8.58 16.70
N GLU A 108 42.14 -9.81 16.24
CA GLU A 108 41.94 -10.15 14.83
C GLU A 108 40.46 -10.38 14.52
N ILE A 109 39.68 -10.99 15.42
CA ILE A 109 38.21 -11.05 15.26
C ILE A 109 37.62 -9.64 15.20
N ARG A 110 38.01 -8.76 16.13
CA ARG A 110 37.58 -7.35 16.17
C ARG A 110 37.94 -6.62 14.89
N SER A 111 39.18 -6.75 14.45
CA SER A 111 39.70 -6.12 13.23
C SER A 111 38.93 -6.58 12.00
N TRP A 112 38.68 -7.89 11.88
CA TRP A 112 37.90 -8.46 10.78
C TRP A 112 36.44 -8.01 10.81
N PHE A 113 35.78 -8.13 11.97
CA PHE A 113 34.35 -7.86 12.13
C PHE A 113 34.02 -6.38 11.92
N LEU A 114 34.84 -5.48 12.46
CA LEU A 114 34.69 -4.03 12.33
C LEU A 114 35.42 -3.45 11.11
N LYS A 115 36.07 -4.29 10.30
CA LYS A 115 36.87 -3.91 9.12
C LYS A 115 37.92 -2.83 9.40
N LEU A 116 38.65 -2.97 10.52
CA LEU A 116 39.65 -1.99 10.96
C LEU A 116 40.94 -2.02 10.11
N LYS A 117 41.21 -3.16 9.45
CA LYS A 117 42.34 -3.34 8.53
C LYS A 117 41.86 -3.72 7.12
N PRO A 118 42.51 -3.24 6.04
CA PRO A 118 42.30 -3.76 4.69
C PRO A 118 42.54 -5.28 4.63
N LYS A 119 41.83 -5.98 3.74
CA LYS A 119 41.88 -7.46 3.64
C LYS A 119 43.30 -8.03 3.48
N LYS A 120 44.19 -7.32 2.79
CA LYS A 120 45.59 -7.73 2.58
C LYS A 120 46.46 -7.71 3.84
N ASP A 121 46.05 -6.95 4.85
CA ASP A 121 46.79 -6.74 6.10
C ASP A 121 46.20 -7.56 7.26
N GLN A 122 45.24 -8.45 6.96
CA GLN A 122 44.60 -9.35 7.93
C GLN A 122 45.33 -10.69 7.97
N ASP A 123 45.66 -11.15 9.17
CA ASP A 123 46.24 -12.47 9.41
C ASP A 123 45.11 -13.50 9.53
N SER A 124 44.91 -14.29 8.47
CA SER A 124 43.81 -15.25 8.41
C SER A 124 44.02 -16.45 9.32
N ASP A 125 45.26 -16.89 9.51
CA ASP A 125 45.57 -18.05 10.35
C ASP A 125 45.37 -17.70 11.82
N ARG A 126 45.84 -16.52 12.24
CA ARG A 126 45.58 -16.00 13.59
C ARG A 126 44.10 -15.74 13.83
N LEU A 127 43.38 -15.17 12.85
CA LEU A 127 41.94 -14.98 12.95
C LEU A 127 41.20 -16.30 13.18
N PHE A 128 41.58 -17.38 12.47
CA PHE A 128 40.95 -18.69 12.67
C PHE A 128 41.27 -19.27 14.04
N ALA A 129 42.50 -19.14 14.52
CA ALA A 129 42.88 -19.56 15.87
C ALA A 129 42.07 -18.80 16.95
N GLU A 130 41.95 -17.48 16.82
CA GLU A 130 41.13 -16.68 17.73
C GLU A 130 39.66 -17.12 17.72
N ILE A 131 39.09 -17.44 16.55
CA ILE A 131 37.70 -17.93 16.45
C ILE A 131 37.54 -19.29 17.14
N GLU A 132 38.50 -20.20 16.95
CA GLU A 132 38.48 -21.52 17.59
C GLU A 132 38.55 -21.43 19.12
N GLU A 133 39.42 -20.55 19.62
CA GLU A 133 39.65 -20.33 21.04
C GLU A 133 38.46 -19.61 21.70
N ALA A 134 37.97 -18.55 21.07
CA ALA A 134 36.84 -17.76 21.55
C ALA A 134 35.53 -18.58 21.63
N GLY A 135 35.25 -19.42 20.63
CA GLY A 135 33.99 -20.15 20.55
C GLY A 135 32.76 -19.23 20.62
N HIS A 136 31.78 -19.56 21.45
CA HIS A 136 30.59 -18.72 21.66
C HIS A 136 30.77 -17.60 22.71
N THR A 137 31.95 -17.45 23.32
CA THR A 137 32.14 -16.48 24.42
C THR A 137 32.03 -15.02 23.94
N ILE A 138 32.36 -14.78 22.67
CA ILE A 138 32.18 -13.48 21.97
C ILE A 138 30.73 -13.16 21.64
N CYS A 139 29.78 -14.05 21.97
CA CYS A 139 28.37 -13.84 21.72
C CYS A 139 27.61 -13.46 22.99
N SER A 140 26.58 -12.65 22.82
CA SER A 140 25.57 -12.36 23.85
C SER A 140 24.22 -12.95 23.44
N THR A 141 23.40 -13.27 24.44
CA THR A 141 22.13 -14.00 24.28
C THR A 141 20.97 -13.20 24.85
N HIS A 142 19.83 -13.18 24.19
CA HIS A 142 18.62 -12.51 24.66
C HIS A 142 17.38 -13.38 24.41
N PRO A 143 16.54 -13.64 25.42
CA PRO A 143 15.24 -14.28 25.21
C PRO A 143 14.36 -13.42 24.28
N VAL A 144 13.66 -14.06 23.35
CA VAL A 144 12.77 -13.38 22.40
C VAL A 144 11.51 -14.21 22.15
N THR A 145 10.44 -13.53 21.75
CA THR A 145 9.22 -14.17 21.27
C THR A 145 8.90 -13.67 19.87
N ILE A 146 8.80 -14.59 18.91
CA ILE A 146 8.44 -14.29 17.53
C ILE A 146 6.94 -14.01 17.46
N PRO A 147 6.51 -12.87 16.87
CA PRO A 147 5.09 -12.54 16.73
C PRO A 147 4.30 -13.62 15.98
N GLN A 148 3.07 -13.91 16.42
CA GLN A 148 2.19 -14.95 15.84
C GLN A 148 2.03 -14.84 14.31
N ARG A 149 1.96 -13.61 13.76
CA ARG A 149 1.91 -13.36 12.31
C ARG A 149 3.09 -13.96 11.53
N MET A 150 4.22 -14.21 12.17
CA MET A 150 5.43 -14.78 11.56
C MET A 150 5.52 -16.31 11.74
N LEU A 151 4.67 -16.91 12.58
CA LEU A 151 4.56 -18.36 12.76
C LEU A 151 3.61 -19.00 11.75
N GLN A 152 2.69 -18.21 11.19
CA GLN A 152 1.74 -18.67 10.19
C GLN A 152 2.47 -19.05 8.88
N ARG A 153 2.30 -20.31 8.46
CA ARG A 153 2.71 -20.75 7.12
C ARG A 153 1.66 -20.27 6.11
N HIS A 154 2.06 -19.36 5.24
CA HIS A 154 1.30 -19.06 4.04
C HIS A 154 1.50 -20.23 3.07
N SER A 155 0.50 -21.12 2.96
CA SER A 155 0.49 -22.10 1.87
C SER A 155 0.30 -21.36 0.55
N MET A 156 1.05 -21.74 -0.49
CA MET A 156 0.72 -21.33 -1.86
C MET A 156 -0.66 -21.89 -2.18
N ARG A 157 -1.65 -20.99 -2.34
CA ARG A 157 -3.05 -21.39 -2.52
C ARG A 157 -3.39 -21.61 -3.98
N GLU A 158 -3.12 -20.59 -4.81
CA GLU A 158 -3.52 -20.56 -6.21
C GLU A 158 -2.35 -20.04 -7.04
N ILE A 159 -2.06 -20.75 -8.14
CA ILE A 159 -1.11 -20.31 -9.16
C ILE A 159 -1.91 -19.82 -10.36
N ARG A 160 -1.60 -18.63 -10.85
CA ARG A 160 -2.21 -18.05 -12.05
C ARG A 160 -1.15 -17.85 -13.12
N ILE A 161 -1.60 -17.68 -14.35
CA ILE A 161 -0.75 -17.23 -15.46
C ILE A 161 -0.77 -15.70 -15.49
N CYS A 162 0.39 -15.08 -15.43
CA CYS A 162 0.51 -13.62 -15.47
C CYS A 162 0.06 -13.13 -16.85
N PRO A 163 -0.93 -12.24 -16.97
CA PRO A 163 -1.35 -11.77 -18.28
C PRO A 163 -0.24 -10.98 -18.98
N ALA A 164 0.66 -10.34 -18.23
CA ALA A 164 1.76 -9.53 -18.78
C ALA A 164 2.88 -10.36 -19.42
N CYS A 165 3.40 -11.35 -18.71
CA CYS A 165 4.52 -12.17 -19.19
C CYS A 165 4.11 -13.58 -19.64
N ASN A 166 2.94 -14.09 -19.26
CA ASN A 166 2.54 -15.49 -19.48
C ASN A 166 3.30 -16.53 -18.62
N GLU A 167 3.97 -16.11 -17.53
CA GLU A 167 4.56 -17.02 -16.55
C GLU A 167 3.58 -17.38 -15.43
N ALA A 168 3.72 -18.59 -14.90
CA ALA A 168 3.01 -19.03 -13.71
C ALA A 168 3.54 -18.30 -12.46
N TYR A 169 2.65 -17.73 -11.66
CA TYR A 169 3.01 -17.00 -10.44
C TYR A 169 1.95 -17.20 -9.34
N PRO A 170 2.31 -16.99 -8.05
CA PRO A 170 1.33 -17.02 -6.97
C PRO A 170 0.28 -15.92 -7.12
N ALA A 171 -1.00 -16.30 -7.11
CA ALA A 171 -2.11 -15.34 -7.19
C ALA A 171 -2.13 -14.32 -6.04
N SER A 172 -1.45 -14.63 -4.93
CA SER A 172 -1.25 -13.73 -3.79
C SER A 172 -0.40 -12.50 -4.13
N ASP A 173 0.36 -12.54 -5.22
CA ASP A 173 1.23 -11.44 -5.61
C ASP A 173 0.47 -10.32 -6.35
N GLY A 174 -0.81 -10.52 -6.68
CA GLY A 174 -1.68 -9.52 -7.33
C GLY A 174 -2.23 -9.99 -8.67
N GLY A 175 -2.62 -9.04 -9.53
CA GLY A 175 -3.16 -9.33 -10.87
C GLY A 175 -2.09 -9.66 -11.93
N ILE A 176 -0.81 -9.38 -11.64
CA ILE A 176 0.37 -9.69 -12.46
C ILE A 176 1.52 -10.14 -11.57
N CYS A 177 2.52 -10.85 -12.12
CA CYS A 177 3.67 -11.30 -11.34
C CYS A 177 4.56 -10.13 -10.87
N ARG A 178 5.32 -10.33 -9.78
CA ARG A 178 6.23 -9.31 -9.22
C ARG A 178 7.25 -8.78 -10.23
N GLY A 179 7.69 -9.63 -11.16
CA GLY A 179 8.56 -9.21 -12.27
C GLY A 179 7.93 -8.10 -13.11
N CYS A 180 6.69 -8.30 -13.57
CA CYS A 180 5.93 -7.30 -14.33
C CYS A 180 5.48 -6.09 -13.50
N GLN A 181 5.48 -6.19 -12.17
CA GLN A 181 5.28 -5.05 -11.26
C GLN A 181 6.52 -4.15 -11.13
N GLY A 182 7.64 -4.50 -11.78
CA GLY A 182 8.89 -3.73 -11.75
C GLY A 182 9.92 -4.26 -10.74
N GLU A 183 9.68 -5.41 -10.13
CA GLU A 183 10.68 -6.06 -9.28
C GLU A 183 11.66 -6.95 -10.05
N ALA A 184 11.49 -7.09 -11.37
CA ALA A 184 12.42 -7.84 -12.20
C ALA A 184 13.83 -7.21 -12.12
N PRO A 185 14.88 -7.99 -11.80
CA PRO A 185 16.24 -7.47 -11.65
C PRO A 185 16.95 -7.24 -13.01
N TYR A 186 16.26 -7.47 -14.13
CA TYR A 186 16.82 -7.46 -15.48
C TYR A 186 16.37 -6.21 -16.25
N LEU A 187 17.25 -5.67 -17.09
CA LEU A 187 16.91 -4.57 -18.01
C LEU A 187 16.29 -5.15 -19.29
N GLY A 188 14.99 -4.90 -19.50
CA GLY A 188 14.24 -5.35 -20.67
C GLY A 188 12.80 -5.75 -20.33
N VAL A 189 11.88 -5.57 -21.26
CA VAL A 189 10.52 -6.12 -21.13
C VAL A 189 10.62 -7.57 -21.55
N TRP A 190 10.50 -8.52 -20.61
CA TRP A 190 10.43 -9.93 -20.97
C TRP A 190 9.10 -10.18 -21.68
N GLN A 191 9.17 -10.46 -22.97
CA GLN A 191 8.04 -10.89 -23.79
C GLN A 191 7.99 -12.43 -23.77
N ALA A 192 6.77 -12.97 -23.71
CA ALA A 192 6.57 -14.41 -23.70
C ALA A 192 7.15 -15.04 -24.98
N PRO A 193 7.76 -16.24 -24.92
CA PRO A 193 8.13 -16.97 -26.13
C PRO A 193 6.89 -17.20 -27.02
N GLY A 194 6.91 -16.74 -28.27
CA GLY A 194 5.78 -16.82 -29.21
C GLY A 194 4.92 -15.55 -29.32
N THR A 195 5.23 -14.48 -28.57
CA THR A 195 4.77 -13.12 -28.89
C THR A 195 5.84 -12.46 -29.76
N ASP A 196 5.94 -12.88 -31.02
CA ASP A 196 6.91 -12.33 -32.01
C ASP A 196 6.60 -10.87 -32.41
N GLY A 197 5.54 -10.28 -31.86
CA GLY A 197 5.25 -8.87 -31.98
C GLY A 197 5.97 -8.10 -30.89
N ASP A 198 6.84 -7.17 -31.27
CA ASP A 198 7.16 -6.02 -30.43
C ASP A 198 5.81 -5.47 -29.90
N ASP A 199 5.54 -5.60 -28.59
CA ASP A 199 4.32 -5.05 -27.97
C ASP A 199 4.21 -3.52 -28.17
N ARG A 200 5.25 -2.87 -28.71
CA ARG A 200 5.28 -1.47 -29.14
C ARG A 200 5.18 -1.28 -30.66
N ALA A 201 5.07 -2.35 -31.43
CA ALA A 201 4.82 -2.25 -32.85
C ALA A 201 3.48 -1.53 -33.02
N LEU A 202 3.49 -0.42 -33.73
CA LEU A 202 2.28 0.18 -34.25
C LEU A 202 1.88 -0.61 -35.50
N PRO A 203 0.58 -0.65 -35.87
CA PRO A 203 0.21 -1.19 -37.17
C PRO A 203 1.02 -0.44 -38.26
N PRO A 204 1.43 -1.12 -39.34
CA PRO A 204 2.15 -0.47 -40.43
C PRO A 204 1.21 0.49 -41.16
N LEU A 205 1.13 1.73 -40.67
CA LEU A 205 0.31 2.76 -41.27
C LEU A 205 1.04 3.43 -42.43
N ARG A 206 0.37 3.56 -43.57
CA ARG A 206 0.85 4.27 -44.74
C ARG A 206 0.35 5.71 -44.72
N ALA A 207 1.28 6.65 -44.63
CA ALA A 207 0.99 8.07 -44.85
C ALA A 207 0.96 8.38 -46.35
N VAL A 208 0.13 9.35 -46.73
CA VAL A 208 0.07 9.92 -48.07
C VAL A 208 0.41 11.41 -48.03
N PRO A 209 1.00 11.98 -49.09
CA PRO A 209 1.11 13.43 -49.25
C PRO A 209 -0.27 14.08 -49.12
N VAL A 210 -0.34 15.27 -48.53
CA VAL A 210 -1.61 15.98 -48.30
C VAL A 210 -2.38 16.25 -49.59
N GLU A 211 -1.71 16.43 -50.72
CA GLU A 211 -2.31 16.60 -52.05
C GLU A 211 -3.08 15.35 -52.50
N GLU A 212 -2.62 14.16 -52.11
CA GLU A 212 -3.24 12.86 -52.41
C GLU A 212 -4.36 12.51 -51.42
N ALA A 213 -4.56 13.31 -50.38
CA ALA A 213 -5.60 13.09 -49.38
C ALA A 213 -6.98 13.58 -49.85
N VAL A 214 -7.05 14.47 -50.86
CA VAL A 214 -8.31 15.02 -51.35
C VAL A 214 -9.24 13.91 -51.84
N GLY A 215 -10.47 13.89 -51.33
CA GLY A 215 -11.47 12.87 -51.62
C GLY A 215 -11.36 11.60 -50.76
N LYS A 216 -10.34 11.50 -49.90
CA LYS A 216 -10.18 10.44 -48.89
C LYS A 216 -10.65 10.90 -47.52
N THR A 217 -10.76 9.97 -46.59
CA THR A 217 -11.19 10.23 -45.21
C THR A 217 -10.01 10.27 -44.23
N ALA A 218 -10.07 11.19 -43.27
CA ALA A 218 -9.10 11.25 -42.17
C ALA A 218 -9.14 9.97 -41.33
N LEU A 219 -7.98 9.33 -41.09
CA LEU A 219 -7.89 8.13 -40.25
C LEU A 219 -8.16 8.43 -38.77
N HIS A 220 -7.69 9.58 -38.28
CA HIS A 220 -7.77 9.97 -36.87
C HIS A 220 -8.02 11.48 -36.73
N ASP A 221 -8.41 11.90 -35.53
CA ASP A 221 -8.58 13.31 -35.19
C ASP A 221 -7.24 14.05 -35.32
N MET A 222 -7.25 15.20 -35.99
CA MET A 222 -6.07 16.07 -36.10
C MET A 222 -6.34 17.39 -35.40
N THR A 223 -5.76 17.51 -34.20
CA THR A 223 -5.88 18.71 -33.38
C THR A 223 -5.07 19.87 -33.97
N ARG A 224 -5.71 21.04 -34.08
CA ARG A 224 -5.02 22.32 -34.28
C ARG A 224 -4.83 22.99 -32.92
N ILE A 225 -3.62 23.46 -32.67
CA ILE A 225 -3.26 24.16 -31.44
C ILE A 225 -2.86 25.58 -31.80
N GLU A 226 -3.63 26.53 -31.32
CA GLU A 226 -3.30 27.96 -31.36
C GLU A 226 -3.05 28.42 -29.93
N PRO A 227 -1.78 28.58 -29.52
CA PRO A 227 -1.42 28.93 -28.15
C PRO A 227 -2.20 30.15 -27.65
N GLY A 228 -2.94 29.99 -26.55
CA GLY A 228 -3.73 31.05 -25.93
C GLY A 228 -5.08 31.37 -26.61
N VAL A 229 -5.41 30.72 -27.73
CA VAL A 229 -6.65 30.98 -28.47
C VAL A 229 -7.55 29.73 -28.48
N SER A 230 -7.05 28.61 -29.00
CA SER A 230 -7.87 27.41 -29.18
C SER A 230 -7.03 26.13 -29.16
N LYS A 231 -7.65 25.03 -28.71
CA LYS A 231 -7.14 23.67 -28.81
C LYS A 231 -8.30 22.72 -29.07
N GLY A 232 -8.35 22.13 -30.25
CA GLY A 232 -9.40 21.18 -30.62
C GLY A 232 -9.17 20.51 -31.96
N PRO A 233 -9.93 19.45 -32.28
CA PRO A 233 -9.85 18.77 -33.56
C PRO A 233 -10.31 19.71 -34.69
N GLU A 234 -9.40 20.02 -35.62
CA GLU A 234 -9.73 20.72 -36.88
C GLU A 234 -10.32 19.73 -37.89
N PHE A 235 -9.79 18.50 -37.87
CA PHE A 235 -10.30 17.36 -38.63
C PHE A 235 -10.68 16.25 -37.68
N LYS A 236 -11.82 15.59 -37.94
CA LYS A 236 -12.27 14.41 -37.18
C LYS A 236 -12.02 13.14 -37.98
N ALA A 237 -11.79 12.03 -37.28
CA ALA A 237 -11.75 10.71 -37.88
C ALA A 237 -13.02 10.46 -38.73
N GLY A 238 -12.84 9.96 -39.95
CA GLY A 238 -13.91 9.74 -40.94
C GLY A 238 -14.35 10.99 -41.72
N GLN A 239 -13.78 12.17 -41.46
CA GLN A 239 -14.07 13.38 -42.25
C GLN A 239 -13.39 13.32 -43.63
N ASN A 240 -14.15 13.63 -44.69
CA ASN A 240 -13.60 13.77 -46.05
C ASN A 240 -12.72 15.02 -46.17
N PHE A 241 -11.55 14.87 -46.77
CA PHE A 241 -10.71 16.00 -47.15
C PHE A 241 -11.19 16.61 -48.47
N GLY A 242 -11.53 17.90 -48.44
CA GLY A 242 -11.79 18.70 -49.63
C GLY A 242 -10.55 19.45 -50.12
N VAL A 243 -10.63 20.05 -51.30
CA VAL A 243 -9.55 20.86 -51.87
C VAL A 243 -9.18 22.05 -50.95
N GLY A 244 -10.18 22.66 -50.30
CA GLY A 244 -9.97 23.77 -49.36
C GLY A 244 -9.28 23.38 -48.05
N ASP A 245 -9.18 22.09 -47.73
CA ASP A 245 -8.53 21.58 -46.53
C ASP A 245 -7.00 21.55 -46.63
N LEU A 246 -6.44 21.54 -47.85
CA LEU A 246 -4.99 21.48 -48.08
C LEU A 246 -4.24 22.60 -47.36
N CYS A 247 -4.74 23.84 -47.50
CA CYS A 247 -4.16 25.01 -46.86
C CYS A 247 -4.21 24.89 -45.32
N ARG A 248 -5.31 24.35 -44.77
CA ARG A 248 -5.44 24.12 -43.32
C ARG A 248 -4.45 23.07 -42.81
N LEU A 249 -4.34 21.94 -43.50
CA LEU A 249 -3.38 20.88 -43.15
C LEU A 249 -1.93 21.40 -43.18
N HIS A 250 -1.58 22.20 -44.18
CA HIS A 250 -0.27 22.86 -44.25
C HIS A 250 -0.04 23.84 -43.10
N GLN A 251 -1.05 24.66 -42.76
CA GLN A 251 -0.98 25.58 -41.61
C GLN A 251 -0.82 24.85 -40.28
N MET A 252 -1.33 23.62 -40.19
CA MET A 252 -1.12 22.71 -39.06
C MET A 252 0.25 22.01 -39.09
N GLY A 253 1.11 22.33 -40.07
CA GLY A 253 2.45 21.76 -40.22
C GLY A 253 2.47 20.33 -40.76
N ARG A 254 1.38 19.86 -41.38
CA ARG A 254 1.27 18.48 -41.89
C ARG A 254 1.62 18.44 -43.38
N ALA A 255 2.74 17.81 -43.69
CA ALA A 255 3.13 17.47 -45.07
C ALA A 255 2.56 16.11 -45.53
N HIS A 256 2.23 15.24 -44.56
CA HIS A 256 1.65 13.92 -44.81
C HIS A 256 0.51 13.67 -43.84
N VAL A 257 -0.48 12.90 -44.28
CA VAL A 257 -1.63 12.47 -43.48
C VAL A 257 -1.88 10.99 -43.64
N PHE A 258 -2.60 10.41 -42.68
CA PHE A 258 -3.05 9.03 -42.75
C PHE A 258 -4.54 9.00 -43.09
N VAL A 259 -4.90 8.17 -44.05
CA VAL A 259 -6.25 8.08 -44.62
C VAL A 259 -6.84 6.71 -44.36
N ALA A 260 -8.14 6.63 -44.05
CA ALA A 260 -8.77 5.40 -43.58
C ALA A 260 -8.77 4.29 -44.64
N GLU A 261 -8.92 4.66 -45.92
CA GLU A 261 -9.01 3.73 -47.05
C GLU A 261 -7.72 2.93 -47.25
N ASP A 262 -6.57 3.53 -46.96
CA ASP A 262 -5.25 2.90 -47.11
C ASP A 262 -4.78 2.21 -45.82
N ASN A 263 -5.54 2.34 -44.73
CA ASN A 263 -5.14 1.98 -43.37
C ASN A 263 -6.29 1.31 -42.61
N ILE A 264 -6.69 0.13 -43.07
CA ILE A 264 -7.63 -0.74 -42.35
C ILE A 264 -6.79 -1.76 -41.57
N PRO A 265 -6.65 -1.62 -40.24
CA PRO A 265 -5.93 -2.60 -39.43
C PRO A 265 -6.67 -3.95 -39.44
N GLY A 266 -5.93 -5.05 -39.31
CA GLY A 266 -6.52 -6.37 -39.09
C GLY A 266 -7.09 -6.55 -37.68
N ASP A 267 -7.75 -7.69 -37.43
CA ASP A 267 -8.39 -8.05 -36.16
C ASP A 267 -7.41 -8.16 -34.97
N GLU A 268 -6.11 -8.14 -35.23
CA GLU A 268 -5.06 -8.10 -34.22
C GLU A 268 -4.84 -6.71 -33.58
N TRP A 269 -5.56 -5.68 -34.03
CA TRP A 269 -5.50 -4.31 -33.51
C TRP A 269 -6.84 -3.82 -32.98
N VAL A 270 -6.80 -3.07 -31.89
CA VAL A 270 -7.98 -2.43 -31.29
C VAL A 270 -7.84 -0.93 -31.40
N HIS A 271 -8.82 -0.26 -32.01
CA HIS A 271 -8.85 1.19 -32.09
C HIS A 271 -8.94 1.82 -30.68
N GLU A 272 -8.22 2.91 -30.44
CA GLU A 272 -8.09 3.57 -29.14
C GLU A 272 -9.42 3.85 -28.45
N ASN A 273 -10.43 4.29 -29.21
CA ASN A 273 -11.76 4.64 -28.70
C ASN A 273 -12.51 3.38 -28.23
N ASP A 274 -12.39 2.26 -28.94
CA ASP A 274 -13.02 1.00 -28.56
C ASP A 274 -12.36 0.42 -27.31
N ALA A 275 -11.02 0.52 -27.24
CA ALA A 275 -10.25 0.08 -26.10
C ALA A 275 -10.67 0.82 -24.81
N VAL A 276 -10.69 2.16 -24.81
CA VAL A 276 -11.05 2.92 -23.60
C VAL A 276 -12.51 2.77 -23.21
N LEU A 277 -13.41 2.57 -24.17
CA LEU A 277 -14.81 2.31 -23.86
C LEU A 277 -14.96 0.96 -23.13
N ALA A 278 -14.24 -0.07 -23.57
CA ALA A 278 -14.22 -1.36 -22.89
C ALA A 278 -13.58 -1.26 -21.48
N PHE A 279 -12.47 -0.53 -21.33
CA PHE A 279 -11.86 -0.29 -20.03
C PHE A 279 -12.81 0.45 -19.09
N ALA A 280 -13.48 1.51 -19.56
CA ALA A 280 -14.40 2.28 -18.72
C ALA A 280 -15.60 1.47 -18.23
N ARG A 281 -16.17 0.62 -19.10
CA ARG A 281 -17.25 -0.29 -18.71
C ARG A 281 -16.80 -1.28 -17.63
N ARG A 282 -15.52 -1.69 -17.63
CA ARG A 282 -14.98 -2.57 -16.59
C ARG A 282 -14.64 -1.83 -15.30
N MET A 283 -14.13 -0.59 -15.41
CA MET A 283 -13.71 0.21 -14.26
C MET A 283 -14.88 0.81 -13.48
N ALA A 284 -15.97 1.18 -14.14
CA ALA A 284 -17.11 1.87 -13.52
C ALA A 284 -18.00 0.91 -12.72
N GLY A 285 -18.07 1.13 -11.40
CA GLY A 285 -18.98 0.46 -10.49
C GLY A 285 -20.13 1.35 -10.01
N PRO A 286 -20.81 0.97 -8.91
CA PRO A 286 -21.95 1.71 -8.38
C PRO A 286 -21.64 3.18 -8.09
N GLY A 287 -22.49 4.08 -8.59
CA GLY A 287 -22.37 5.53 -8.38
C GLY A 287 -21.36 6.22 -9.30
N VAL A 288 -20.86 5.52 -10.33
CA VAL A 288 -19.90 6.05 -11.30
C VAL A 288 -20.50 6.02 -12.70
N THR A 289 -20.39 7.15 -13.41
CA THR A 289 -20.66 7.22 -14.85
C THR A 289 -19.40 7.62 -15.60
N HIS A 290 -19.41 7.45 -16.92
CA HIS A 290 -18.33 7.88 -17.80
C HIS A 290 -18.86 8.53 -19.07
N THR A 291 -18.01 9.27 -19.79
CA THR A 291 -18.37 9.82 -21.10
C THR A 291 -18.73 8.68 -22.07
N GLN A 292 -19.84 8.84 -22.80
CA GLN A 292 -20.39 7.79 -23.67
C GLN A 292 -19.64 7.68 -25.00
N THR A 293 -19.17 8.81 -25.52
CA THR A 293 -18.43 8.89 -26.77
C THR A 293 -16.97 9.20 -26.47
N PRO A 294 -16.05 8.22 -26.60
CA PRO A 294 -14.62 8.47 -26.55
C PRO A 294 -14.19 9.40 -27.68
N ASN A 295 -13.12 10.16 -27.44
CA ASN A 295 -12.50 11.04 -28.44
C ASN A 295 -10.99 11.07 -28.18
N GLU A 296 -10.16 10.92 -29.22
CA GLU A 296 -8.69 10.85 -29.10
C GLU A 296 -8.23 9.84 -28.02
N GLY A 297 -8.85 8.65 -28.01
CA GLY A 297 -8.52 7.58 -27.07
C GLY A 297 -8.78 7.95 -25.61
N LYS A 298 -9.62 8.95 -25.32
CA LYS A 298 -9.86 9.48 -23.97
C LYS A 298 -11.28 9.20 -23.49
N ILE A 299 -11.39 8.86 -22.20
CA ILE A 299 -12.66 8.75 -21.47
C ILE A 299 -12.52 9.39 -20.09
N GLU A 300 -13.57 10.06 -19.61
CA GLU A 300 -13.61 10.70 -18.29
C GLU A 300 -14.71 10.09 -17.41
N PHE A 301 -14.39 9.84 -16.14
CA PHE A 301 -15.32 9.31 -15.14
C PHE A 301 -15.85 10.41 -14.23
N HIS A 302 -17.14 10.32 -13.94
CA HIS A 302 -17.92 11.30 -13.20
C HIS A 302 -18.68 10.60 -12.07
N ALA A 303 -18.89 11.33 -10.98
CA ALA A 303 -19.73 10.84 -9.90
C ALA A 303 -21.21 10.91 -10.31
N GLU A 304 -21.91 9.78 -10.31
CA GLU A 304 -23.35 9.72 -10.56
C GLU A 304 -24.17 10.33 -9.42
N ARG A 305 -23.61 10.26 -8.20
CA ARG A 305 -24.17 10.76 -6.95
C ARG A 305 -23.09 11.43 -6.11
N THR A 306 -23.47 12.32 -5.20
CA THR A 306 -22.54 12.85 -4.19
C THR A 306 -22.21 11.75 -3.18
N GLY A 307 -20.93 11.58 -2.85
CA GLY A 307 -20.49 10.52 -1.96
C GLY A 307 -18.98 10.40 -1.83
N LEU A 308 -18.53 9.28 -1.28
CA LEU A 308 -17.13 8.99 -1.03
C LEU A 308 -16.49 8.19 -2.18
N LEU A 309 -15.41 8.76 -2.72
CA LEU A 309 -14.35 8.15 -3.52
C LEU A 309 -13.89 6.76 -3.06
N ARG A 310 -14.38 5.62 -3.55
CA ARG A 310 -13.71 4.32 -3.33
C ARG A 310 -13.05 3.83 -4.62
N LEU A 311 -11.78 3.47 -4.50
CA LEU A 311 -11.01 2.84 -5.57
C LEU A 311 -10.03 1.82 -5.04
N ASP A 312 -9.73 0.79 -5.83
CA ASP A 312 -8.67 -0.18 -5.55
C ASP A 312 -7.32 0.35 -6.07
N ARG A 313 -6.42 0.70 -5.15
CA ARG A 313 -5.11 1.29 -5.48
C ARG A 313 -4.18 0.29 -6.18
N ASP A 314 -4.29 -1.00 -5.85
CA ASP A 314 -3.41 -2.03 -6.37
C ASP A 314 -3.80 -2.38 -7.81
N ILE A 315 -5.10 -2.50 -8.10
CA ILE A 315 -5.60 -2.67 -9.48
C ILE A 315 -5.28 -1.43 -10.33
N LEU A 316 -5.48 -0.22 -9.80
CA LEU A 316 -5.14 1.02 -10.51
C LEU A 316 -3.65 1.06 -10.87
N ARG A 317 -2.77 0.70 -9.93
CA ARG A 317 -1.32 0.63 -10.17
C ARG A 317 -1.01 -0.42 -11.23
N ALA A 318 -1.54 -1.64 -11.09
CA ALA A 318 -1.29 -2.72 -12.03
C ALA A 318 -1.77 -2.37 -13.45
N PHE A 319 -2.91 -1.70 -13.59
CA PHE A 319 -3.41 -1.23 -14.90
C PHE A 319 -2.42 -0.26 -15.55
N ASN A 320 -1.89 0.70 -14.78
CA ASN A 320 -0.89 1.66 -15.27
C ASN A 320 0.51 1.05 -15.51
N MET A 321 0.75 -0.20 -15.09
CA MET A 321 1.98 -0.93 -15.45
C MET A 321 1.87 -1.60 -16.82
N VAL A 322 0.67 -1.73 -17.39
CA VAL A 322 0.48 -2.22 -18.76
C VAL A 322 0.90 -1.12 -19.74
N PRO A 323 1.76 -1.42 -20.73
CA PRO A 323 2.15 -0.43 -21.74
C PRO A 323 0.95 0.17 -22.48
N ASP A 324 1.12 1.40 -22.98
CA ASP A 324 0.19 2.07 -23.89
C ASP A 324 -1.22 2.36 -23.36
N VAL A 325 -1.46 2.11 -22.07
CA VAL A 325 -2.67 2.50 -21.35
C VAL A 325 -2.32 3.36 -20.14
N MET A 326 -3.26 4.21 -19.73
CA MET A 326 -3.12 4.97 -18.49
C MET A 326 -4.48 5.25 -17.86
N CYS A 327 -4.52 5.32 -16.54
CA CYS A 327 -5.66 5.82 -15.80
C CYS A 327 -5.19 6.65 -14.60
N ALA A 328 -5.67 7.88 -14.53
CA ALA A 328 -5.34 8.82 -13.46
C ALA A 328 -6.62 9.22 -12.71
N THR A 329 -6.51 9.34 -11.38
CA THR A 329 -7.66 9.55 -10.49
C THR A 329 -7.39 10.63 -9.44
N ARG A 330 -8.46 11.15 -8.82
CA ARG A 330 -8.38 11.80 -7.51
C ARG A 330 -8.01 10.75 -6.44
N HIS A 331 -7.61 11.23 -5.27
CA HIS A 331 -7.20 10.36 -4.16
C HIS A 331 -8.37 9.49 -3.66
N HIS A 332 -8.05 8.26 -3.25
CA HIS A 332 -8.97 7.37 -2.58
C HIS A 332 -9.55 8.02 -1.29
N ALA A 333 -10.81 7.73 -1.01
CA ALA A 333 -11.60 8.20 0.13
C ALA A 333 -11.68 9.72 0.27
N ILE A 334 -11.86 10.42 -0.86
CA ILE A 334 -12.21 11.84 -0.91
C ILE A 334 -13.69 12.02 -1.28
N MET A 335 -14.34 13.06 -0.75
CA MET A 335 -15.68 13.44 -1.19
C MET A 335 -15.69 13.92 -2.64
N VAL A 336 -16.66 13.43 -3.40
CA VAL A 336 -16.97 13.84 -4.78
C VAL A 336 -18.42 14.28 -4.87
N GLU A 337 -18.67 15.39 -5.56
CA GLU A 337 -20.02 15.90 -5.82
C GLU A 337 -20.58 15.28 -7.08
N GLN A 338 -21.90 15.08 -7.12
CA GLN A 338 -22.61 14.62 -8.31
C GLN A 338 -22.24 15.44 -9.57
N GLY A 339 -22.01 14.74 -10.67
CA GLY A 339 -21.65 15.30 -11.96
C GLY A 339 -20.20 15.77 -12.08
N LYS A 340 -19.40 15.76 -11.01
CA LYS A 340 -17.98 16.16 -11.07
C LYS A 340 -17.10 15.00 -11.54
N GLY A 341 -16.17 15.33 -12.43
CA GLY A 341 -15.12 14.40 -12.87
C GLY A 341 -14.15 14.06 -11.74
N PHE A 342 -13.73 12.81 -11.67
CA PHE A 342 -12.74 12.35 -10.68
C PHE A 342 -11.63 11.46 -11.25
N ALA A 343 -11.78 10.92 -12.47
CA ALA A 343 -10.76 10.12 -13.12
C ALA A 343 -10.80 10.27 -14.65
N GLY A 344 -9.70 9.93 -15.31
CA GLY A 344 -9.60 9.83 -16.76
C GLY A 344 -8.76 8.62 -17.16
N CYS A 345 -9.17 7.93 -18.21
CA CYS A 345 -8.45 6.81 -18.79
C CYS A 345 -8.10 7.11 -20.25
N ARG A 346 -6.93 6.65 -20.71
CA ARG A 346 -6.53 6.75 -22.11
C ARG A 346 -5.92 5.45 -22.64
N ALA A 347 -6.21 5.19 -23.90
CA ALA A 347 -5.35 4.45 -24.81
C ALA A 347 -4.40 5.48 -25.43
N ILE A 348 -3.10 5.21 -25.40
CA ILE A 348 -2.07 6.18 -25.78
C ILE A 348 -1.84 6.19 -27.31
N PRO A 349 -1.60 5.05 -27.98
CA PRO A 349 -1.54 4.99 -29.43
C PRO A 349 -2.93 4.84 -30.05
N LEU A 350 -3.05 5.22 -31.34
CA LEU A 350 -4.27 5.09 -32.13
C LEU A 350 -4.81 3.65 -32.18
N TYR A 351 -3.90 2.68 -32.15
CA TYR A 351 -4.23 1.26 -32.11
C TYR A 351 -3.40 0.57 -31.03
N LEU A 352 -4.06 -0.23 -30.19
CA LEU A 352 -3.40 -1.16 -29.29
C LEU A 352 -3.30 -2.54 -29.94
N PRO A 353 -2.21 -3.29 -29.75
CA PRO A 353 -2.19 -4.71 -30.03
C PRO A 353 -3.29 -5.42 -29.23
N GLN A 354 -3.99 -6.37 -29.85
CA GLN A 354 -5.05 -7.17 -29.21
C GLN A 354 -4.55 -7.82 -27.91
N ALA A 355 -3.31 -8.31 -27.89
CA ALA A 355 -2.68 -8.83 -26.68
C ALA A 355 -2.60 -7.78 -25.56
N GLY A 356 -2.08 -6.58 -25.85
CA GLY A 356 -2.01 -5.47 -24.90
C GLY A 356 -3.36 -5.05 -24.34
N PHE A 357 -4.37 -4.97 -25.20
CA PHE A 357 -5.75 -4.71 -24.81
C PHE A 357 -6.31 -5.79 -23.85
N GLN A 358 -6.15 -7.07 -24.18
CA GLN A 358 -6.63 -8.17 -23.33
C GLN A 358 -5.91 -8.23 -21.99
N ARG A 359 -4.60 -7.93 -21.97
CA ARG A 359 -3.83 -7.81 -20.72
C ARG A 359 -4.40 -6.73 -19.81
N ALA A 360 -4.65 -5.53 -20.35
CA ALA A 360 -5.24 -4.43 -19.59
C ALA A 360 -6.61 -4.81 -19.01
N LEU A 361 -7.46 -5.50 -19.77
CA LEU A 361 -8.75 -6.01 -19.28
C LEU A 361 -8.62 -7.11 -18.22
N ALA A 362 -7.63 -7.99 -18.35
CA ALA A 362 -7.38 -9.06 -17.37
C ALA A 362 -6.96 -8.49 -16.02
N VAL A 363 -6.10 -7.46 -16.02
CA VAL A 363 -5.65 -6.78 -14.79
C VAL A 363 -6.79 -6.11 -14.04
N LEU A 364 -7.75 -5.52 -14.75
CA LEU A 364 -8.95 -4.93 -14.12
C LEU A 364 -9.83 -5.96 -13.41
N GLY A 365 -9.65 -7.27 -13.66
CA GLY A 365 -10.42 -8.32 -13.00
C GLY A 365 -11.92 -8.23 -13.31
N ALA A 366 -12.76 -8.87 -12.48
CA ALA A 366 -14.21 -8.83 -12.65
C ALA A 366 -14.90 -7.75 -11.80
N ALA A 367 -14.28 -7.34 -10.68
CA ALA A 367 -14.81 -6.30 -9.81
C ALA A 367 -14.54 -4.90 -10.41
N PRO A 368 -15.44 -3.93 -10.18
CA PRO A 368 -15.21 -2.57 -10.64
C PRO A 368 -14.03 -1.93 -9.91
N LEU A 369 -13.31 -1.06 -10.61
CA LEU A 369 -12.18 -0.30 -10.06
C LEU A 369 -12.65 0.89 -9.21
N PHE A 370 -13.77 1.50 -9.59
CA PHE A 370 -14.29 2.73 -8.98
C PHE A 370 -15.71 2.52 -8.44
N GLU A 371 -15.95 3.04 -7.25
CA GLU A 371 -17.28 3.18 -6.67
C GLU A 371 -17.40 4.57 -6.02
N VAL A 372 -18.60 5.15 -6.02
CA VAL A 372 -18.91 6.33 -5.21
C VAL A 372 -19.90 5.90 -4.13
N LEU A 373 -19.42 5.72 -2.91
CA LEU A 373 -20.26 5.25 -1.81
C LEU A 373 -21.19 6.36 -1.32
N PRO A 374 -22.50 6.11 -1.17
CA PRO A 374 -23.40 7.09 -0.56
C PRO A 374 -23.05 7.22 0.93
N LEU A 375 -23.31 8.40 1.51
CA LEU A 375 -23.23 8.58 2.95
C LEU A 375 -24.59 8.30 3.57
N ARG A 376 -24.63 7.49 4.64
CA ARG A 376 -25.85 7.34 5.44
C ARG A 376 -26.10 8.62 6.25
N SER A 377 -27.36 8.92 6.52
CA SER A 377 -27.74 9.95 7.48
C SER A 377 -27.72 9.34 8.88
N ALA A 378 -26.73 9.69 9.70
CA ALA A 378 -26.58 9.17 11.05
C ALA A 378 -27.31 10.02 12.09
N ASN A 379 -27.86 9.37 13.10
CA ASN A 379 -28.30 9.98 14.34
C ASN A 379 -27.15 9.92 15.35
N ILE A 380 -26.41 11.02 15.45
CA ILE A 380 -25.17 11.09 16.21
C ILE A 380 -25.47 11.47 17.66
N GLY A 381 -25.00 10.65 18.59
CA GLY A 381 -24.85 11.00 20.00
C GLY A 381 -23.49 11.64 20.25
N VAL A 382 -23.44 12.78 20.92
CA VAL A 382 -22.19 13.45 21.29
C VAL A 382 -21.93 13.30 22.78
N LEU A 383 -20.85 12.61 23.14
CA LEU A 383 -20.40 12.45 24.52
C LEU A 383 -19.21 13.37 24.80
N VAL A 384 -19.42 14.40 25.61
CA VAL A 384 -18.35 15.31 26.04
C VAL A 384 -17.86 14.88 27.41
N THR A 385 -16.57 14.55 27.54
CA THR A 385 -15.97 14.14 28.82
C THR A 385 -15.09 15.25 29.37
N GLY A 386 -15.27 15.61 30.64
CA GLY A 386 -14.38 16.56 31.30
C GLY A 386 -15.02 17.13 32.55
N THR A 387 -14.37 16.94 33.69
CA THR A 387 -14.88 17.35 35.00
C THR A 387 -15.09 18.87 35.08
N GLU A 388 -14.25 19.65 34.42
CA GLU A 388 -14.33 21.10 34.32
C GLU A 388 -15.52 21.57 33.49
N VAL A 389 -15.88 20.83 32.43
CA VAL A 389 -17.04 21.13 31.59
C VAL A 389 -18.32 20.74 32.32
N PHE A 390 -18.33 19.56 32.94
CA PHE A 390 -19.45 19.07 33.75
C PHE A 390 -19.81 20.01 34.91
N LYS A 391 -18.81 20.57 35.59
CA LYS A 391 -19.02 21.55 36.67
C LYS A 391 -19.35 22.97 36.18
N GLY A 392 -19.38 23.20 34.87
CA GLY A 392 -19.63 24.51 34.27
C GLY A 392 -18.50 25.52 34.47
N LEU A 393 -17.29 25.07 34.79
CA LEU A 393 -16.11 25.93 34.89
C LEU A 393 -15.65 26.41 33.51
N VAL A 394 -15.89 25.60 32.48
CA VAL A 394 -15.63 25.89 31.07
C VAL A 394 -16.88 25.54 30.26
N GLN A 395 -17.18 26.34 29.24
CA GLN A 395 -18.26 26.02 28.29
C GLN A 395 -17.79 25.03 27.23
N ASP A 396 -18.64 24.06 26.88
CA ASP A 396 -18.36 23.18 25.75
C ASP A 396 -18.33 23.95 24.43
N LYS A 397 -17.33 23.64 23.60
CA LYS A 397 -17.15 24.16 22.25
C LYS A 397 -17.04 23.04 21.21
N PHE A 398 -17.02 21.78 21.63
CA PHE A 398 -16.93 20.64 20.73
C PHE A 398 -18.26 20.33 20.06
N GLU A 399 -19.36 20.28 20.82
CA GLU A 399 -20.67 19.93 20.28
C GLU A 399 -21.04 20.79 19.05
N PRO A 400 -20.89 22.13 19.06
CA PRO A 400 -21.20 22.94 17.88
C PRO A 400 -20.32 22.63 16.67
N VAL A 401 -19.04 22.27 16.90
CA VAL A 401 -18.09 21.89 15.84
C VAL A 401 -18.47 20.55 15.23
N ILE A 402 -18.82 19.56 16.07
CA ILE A 402 -19.28 18.25 15.62
C ILE A 402 -20.59 18.37 14.86
N ARG A 403 -21.58 19.09 15.40
CA ARG A 403 -22.87 19.35 14.77
C ARG A 403 -22.72 19.94 13.37
N SER A 404 -21.94 21.02 13.24
CA SER A 404 -21.71 21.68 11.96
C SER A 404 -21.09 20.73 10.91
N LYS A 405 -20.11 19.90 11.31
CA LYS A 405 -19.46 18.94 10.41
C LYS A 405 -20.37 17.76 10.04
N ALA A 406 -21.16 17.26 10.99
CA ALA A 406 -22.12 16.18 10.75
C ALA A 406 -23.25 16.62 9.80
N GLU A 407 -23.83 17.80 10.03
CA GLU A 407 -24.89 18.36 9.20
C GLU A 407 -24.42 18.64 7.77
N ALA A 408 -23.17 19.10 7.60
CA ALA A 408 -22.55 19.26 6.28
C ALA A 408 -22.42 17.95 5.49
N LEU A 409 -22.44 16.79 6.17
CA LEU A 409 -22.43 15.45 5.58
C LEU A 409 -23.82 14.79 5.56
N GLY A 410 -24.88 15.53 5.90
CA GLY A 410 -26.26 15.04 5.88
C GLY A 410 -26.67 14.20 7.09
N SER A 411 -25.89 14.22 8.17
CA SER A 411 -26.22 13.58 9.47
C SER A 411 -26.77 14.59 10.47
N ARG A 412 -27.29 14.11 11.61
CA ARG A 412 -27.88 14.95 12.66
C ARG A 412 -27.29 14.60 14.02
N VAL A 413 -26.97 15.61 14.83
CA VAL A 413 -26.69 15.38 16.26
C VAL A 413 -28.03 15.41 17.00
N THR A 414 -28.48 14.23 17.43
CA THR A 414 -29.80 14.01 18.05
C THR A 414 -29.78 14.08 19.56
N ALA A 415 -28.64 13.75 20.17
CA ALA A 415 -28.44 13.79 21.60
C ALA A 415 -27.02 14.23 21.94
N SER A 416 -26.86 14.89 23.07
CA SER A 416 -25.54 15.27 23.60
C SER A 416 -25.57 15.24 25.12
N CYS A 417 -24.52 14.72 25.74
CA CYS A 417 -24.36 14.74 27.19
C CYS A 417 -22.93 15.14 27.56
N VAL A 418 -22.81 15.76 28.74
CA VAL A 418 -21.54 16.13 29.35
C VAL A 418 -21.40 15.32 30.64
N VAL A 419 -20.28 14.62 30.81
CA VAL A 419 -20.01 13.80 32.00
C VAL A 419 -18.64 14.14 32.62
N PRO A 420 -18.45 13.94 33.93
CA PRO A 420 -17.14 14.08 34.55
C PRO A 420 -16.18 12.98 34.06
N ASP A 421 -14.90 13.11 34.39
CA ASP A 421 -13.87 12.09 34.13
C ASP A 421 -14.04 10.89 35.08
N ASP A 422 -15.13 10.16 34.90
CA ASP A 422 -15.51 8.99 35.68
C ASP A 422 -16.02 7.87 34.76
N ARG A 423 -15.47 6.66 34.94
CA ARG A 423 -15.75 5.51 34.07
C ARG A 423 -17.22 5.10 34.09
N ALA A 424 -17.86 5.12 35.26
CA ALA A 424 -19.24 4.71 35.41
C ALA A 424 -20.18 5.74 34.76
N ALA A 425 -19.91 7.04 34.96
CA ALA A 425 -20.66 8.11 34.31
C ALA A 425 -20.54 8.05 32.78
N ILE A 426 -19.34 7.80 32.24
CA ILE A 426 -19.10 7.60 30.80
C ILE A 426 -19.91 6.41 30.29
N THR A 427 -19.86 5.27 31.00
CA THR A 427 -20.57 4.04 30.61
C THR A 427 -22.07 4.27 30.53
N GLN A 428 -22.65 4.83 31.60
CA GLN A 428 -24.08 5.13 31.67
C GLN A 428 -24.50 6.11 30.56
N ALA A 429 -23.69 7.15 30.30
CA ALA A 429 -24.00 8.10 29.25
C ALA A 429 -23.96 7.48 27.84
N VAL A 430 -23.08 6.51 27.59
CA VAL A 430 -23.11 5.74 26.34
C VAL A 430 -24.40 4.96 26.22
N GLU A 431 -24.81 4.23 27.26
CA GLU A 431 -26.07 3.47 27.28
C GLU A 431 -27.28 4.38 27.01
N GLU A 432 -27.37 5.52 27.70
CA GLU A 432 -28.45 6.50 27.50
C GLU A 432 -28.51 7.07 26.08
N LEU A 433 -27.35 7.33 25.44
CA LEU A 433 -27.30 7.80 24.06
C LEU A 433 -27.76 6.72 23.07
N LEU A 434 -27.38 5.47 23.32
CA LEU A 434 -27.81 4.32 22.51
C LEU A 434 -29.32 4.07 22.65
N GLU A 435 -29.87 4.18 23.87
CA GLU A 435 -31.32 4.07 24.14
C GLU A 435 -32.14 5.18 23.46
N GLN A 436 -31.55 6.37 23.29
CA GLN A 436 -32.15 7.48 22.53
C GLN A 436 -32.14 7.25 21.01
N GLY A 437 -31.66 6.11 20.53
CA GLY A 437 -31.64 5.73 19.12
C GLY A 437 -30.48 6.32 18.33
N CYS A 438 -29.40 6.74 19.00
CA CYS A 438 -28.18 7.12 18.30
C CYS A 438 -27.54 5.90 17.63
N ASP A 439 -27.25 6.04 16.34
CA ASP A 439 -26.64 5.00 15.50
C ASP A 439 -25.18 5.32 15.14
N MET A 440 -24.61 6.33 15.80
CA MET A 440 -23.20 6.68 15.81
C MET A 440 -22.89 7.46 17.09
N LEU A 441 -21.73 7.20 17.69
CA LEU A 441 -21.25 7.93 18.86
C LEU A 441 -20.01 8.74 18.48
N ILE A 442 -20.00 10.03 18.82
CA ILE A 442 -18.80 10.86 18.77
C ILE A 442 -18.46 11.31 20.18
N THR A 443 -17.31 10.87 20.68
CA THR A 443 -16.80 11.36 21.97
C THR A 443 -15.78 12.47 21.76
N THR A 444 -15.80 13.47 22.62
CA THR A 444 -14.91 14.63 22.56
C THR A 444 -14.37 14.96 23.95
N ALA A 445 -13.20 15.60 23.98
CA ALA A 445 -12.37 15.69 25.18
C ALA A 445 -12.01 14.29 25.75
N GLY A 446 -11.05 14.20 26.67
CA GLY A 446 -10.60 12.91 27.20
C GLY A 446 -10.06 11.90 26.16
N LEU A 447 -9.02 12.25 25.39
CA LEU A 447 -8.28 11.25 24.57
C LEU A 447 -6.76 11.45 24.66
N SER A 448 -6.32 12.13 25.71
CA SER A 448 -4.95 12.55 25.98
C SER A 448 -4.04 11.37 26.36
N VAL A 449 -2.77 11.68 26.58
CA VAL A 449 -1.80 10.80 27.24
C VAL A 449 -1.92 10.85 28.77
N ASP A 450 -2.81 11.70 29.30
CA ASP A 450 -3.01 11.90 30.73
C ASP A 450 -3.53 10.61 31.38
N PRO A 451 -2.86 10.07 32.43
CA PRO A 451 -3.36 8.92 33.17
C PRO A 451 -4.72 9.13 33.84
N GLY A 452 -5.12 10.38 34.10
CA GLY A 452 -6.44 10.75 34.60
C GLY A 452 -7.54 10.69 33.53
N ASP A 453 -7.17 10.50 32.27
CA ASP A 453 -8.10 10.36 31.16
C ASP A 453 -8.74 8.97 31.15
N VAL A 454 -9.97 8.91 31.62
CA VAL A 454 -10.73 7.66 31.77
C VAL A 454 -11.78 7.45 30.69
N THR A 455 -11.80 8.28 29.64
CA THR A 455 -12.78 8.17 28.54
C THR A 455 -12.65 6.86 27.79
N ARG A 456 -11.43 6.50 27.34
CA ARG A 456 -11.22 5.21 26.67
C ARG A 456 -11.54 4.02 27.59
N PRO A 457 -11.07 3.97 28.86
CA PRO A 457 -11.52 2.95 29.82
C PRO A 457 -13.05 2.87 29.99
N GLY A 458 -13.74 4.00 30.12
CA GLY A 458 -15.21 4.02 30.24
C GLY A 458 -15.92 3.53 28.99
N LEU A 459 -15.41 3.86 27.79
CA LEU A 459 -15.93 3.30 26.54
C LEU A 459 -15.73 1.77 26.45
N LEU A 460 -14.58 1.27 26.91
CA LEU A 460 -14.32 -0.17 26.98
C LEU A 460 -15.28 -0.86 27.96
N ASP A 461 -15.58 -0.24 29.09
CA ASP A 461 -16.58 -0.74 30.05
C ASP A 461 -17.99 -0.76 29.45
N ALA A 462 -18.32 0.22 28.60
CA ALA A 462 -19.55 0.25 27.81
C ALA A 462 -19.60 -0.78 26.67
N GLY A 463 -18.56 -1.61 26.51
CA GLY A 463 -18.51 -2.68 25.51
C GLY A 463 -17.88 -2.28 24.17
N LEU A 464 -17.06 -1.23 24.12
CA LEU A 464 -16.33 -0.85 22.90
C LEU A 464 -15.40 -1.98 22.45
N THR A 465 -15.57 -2.46 21.22
CA THR A 465 -14.68 -3.43 20.58
C THR A 465 -13.89 -2.80 19.43
N ASP A 466 -12.84 -3.51 18.99
CA ASP A 466 -12.00 -3.13 17.85
C ASP A 466 -11.40 -1.73 17.95
N ALA A 467 -11.14 -1.31 19.20
CA ALA A 467 -10.65 0.01 19.53
C ALA A 467 -9.25 0.27 18.94
N LEU A 468 -9.20 1.11 17.91
CA LEU A 468 -7.99 1.68 17.33
C LEU A 468 -7.77 3.07 17.91
N HIS A 469 -6.87 3.15 18.89
CA HIS A 469 -6.41 4.43 19.43
C HIS A 469 -5.09 4.84 18.78
N GLY A 470 -5.01 6.10 18.39
CA GLY A 470 -3.85 6.69 17.75
C GLY A 470 -3.86 6.53 16.22
N MET A 471 -3.54 7.61 15.50
CA MET A 471 -3.37 7.58 14.05
C MET A 471 -2.27 8.55 13.59
N PRO A 472 -1.58 8.28 12.46
CA PRO A 472 -0.49 9.11 11.96
C PRO A 472 -0.99 10.36 11.20
N VAL A 473 -1.90 11.13 11.80
CA VAL A 473 -2.47 12.36 11.23
C VAL A 473 -2.33 13.52 12.19
N LEU A 474 -1.88 14.66 11.68
CA LEU A 474 -1.63 15.89 12.44
C LEU A 474 -2.35 17.05 11.74
N PRO A 475 -3.40 17.66 12.34
CA PRO A 475 -3.93 17.45 13.69
C PRO A 475 -4.91 16.27 13.79
N GLY A 476 -4.84 15.53 14.91
CA GLY A 476 -5.73 14.39 15.16
C GLY A 476 -5.07 13.12 15.68
N ALA A 477 -3.80 13.17 16.09
CA ALA A 477 -3.01 11.98 16.37
C ALA A 477 -3.60 11.04 17.44
N MET A 478 -4.40 11.57 18.37
CA MET A 478 -5.01 10.82 19.47
C MET A 478 -6.43 10.32 19.17
N THR A 479 -6.86 10.34 17.91
CA THR A 479 -8.19 9.84 17.53
C THR A 479 -8.38 8.37 17.93
N LEU A 480 -9.60 8.06 18.36
CA LEU A 480 -10.07 6.71 18.65
C LEU A 480 -11.11 6.33 17.60
N VAL A 481 -11.05 5.12 17.06
CA VAL A 481 -12.12 4.51 16.26
C VAL A 481 -12.44 3.14 16.83
N GLY A 482 -13.70 2.77 16.89
CA GLY A 482 -14.13 1.44 17.28
C GLY A 482 -15.63 1.27 17.06
N ARG A 483 -16.22 0.26 17.67
CA ARG A 483 -17.67 0.04 17.61
C ARG A 483 -18.23 -0.48 18.92
N LEU A 484 -19.47 -0.11 19.19
CA LEU A 484 -20.31 -0.66 20.26
C LEU A 484 -21.35 -1.57 19.61
N THR A 485 -21.91 -2.52 20.36
CA THR A 485 -23.03 -3.33 19.88
C THR A 485 -24.31 -2.90 20.60
N ASN A 486 -25.34 -2.54 19.85
CA ASN A 486 -26.66 -2.22 20.37
C ASN A 486 -27.70 -3.09 19.65
N ASN A 487 -28.39 -3.98 20.37
CA ASN A 487 -29.40 -4.89 19.83
C ASN A 487 -28.95 -5.62 18.54
N GLU A 488 -27.75 -6.21 18.57
CA GLU A 488 -27.11 -6.92 17.43
C GLU A 488 -26.67 -6.04 16.25
N THR A 489 -26.81 -4.72 16.36
CA THR A 489 -26.28 -3.75 15.37
C THR A 489 -25.02 -3.06 15.89
N ASP A 490 -24.02 -2.95 15.02
CA ASP A 490 -22.79 -2.22 15.31
C ASP A 490 -23.00 -0.70 15.19
N VAL A 491 -22.60 0.02 16.23
CA VAL A 491 -22.64 1.48 16.34
C VAL A 491 -21.20 2.02 16.29
N PRO A 492 -20.79 2.72 15.21
CA PRO A 492 -19.44 3.26 15.12
C PRO A 492 -19.19 4.33 16.18
N VAL A 493 -18.01 4.25 16.79
CA VAL A 493 -17.52 5.22 17.78
C VAL A 493 -16.33 5.96 17.20
N LEU A 494 -16.38 7.29 17.24
CA LEU A 494 -15.28 8.16 16.84
C LEU A 494 -14.89 9.11 17.98
N GLY A 495 -13.67 8.95 18.50
CA GLY A 495 -13.08 9.85 19.46
C GLY A 495 -12.33 11.00 18.79
N VAL A 496 -12.74 12.23 19.10
CA VAL A 496 -12.21 13.46 18.51
C VAL A 496 -11.33 14.20 19.52
N PRO A 497 -10.02 14.33 19.25
CA PRO A 497 -9.11 15.05 20.13
C PRO A 497 -9.38 16.56 20.19
N ALA A 498 -8.83 17.20 21.22
CA ALA A 498 -8.99 18.64 21.45
C ALA A 498 -8.54 19.54 20.30
N CYS A 499 -7.69 19.04 19.39
CA CYS A 499 -7.27 19.77 18.21
C CYS A 499 -8.43 20.25 17.32
N ALA A 500 -9.60 19.61 17.38
CA ALA A 500 -10.80 20.04 16.65
C ALA A 500 -11.30 21.45 17.02
N LEU A 501 -10.95 21.95 18.22
CA LEU A 501 -11.27 23.32 18.63
C LEU A 501 -10.34 24.37 18.00
N PHE A 502 -9.13 23.97 17.62
CA PHE A 502 -8.07 24.88 17.17
C PHE A 502 -7.83 24.82 15.66
N HIS A 503 -8.26 23.74 15.01
CA HIS A 503 -8.03 23.50 13.60
C HIS A 503 -9.34 23.26 12.86
N LYS A 504 -9.53 23.98 11.75
CA LYS A 504 -10.72 23.84 10.90
C LYS A 504 -10.86 22.44 10.29
N THR A 505 -9.75 21.78 9.98
CA THR A 505 -9.71 20.43 9.42
C THR A 505 -8.78 19.55 10.24
N THR A 506 -9.22 18.34 10.59
CA THR A 506 -8.52 17.37 11.44
C THR A 506 -8.75 15.93 10.95
N SER A 507 -8.26 14.95 11.69
CA SER A 507 -8.63 13.53 11.53
C SER A 507 -10.14 13.28 11.45
N LEU A 508 -10.97 14.09 12.12
CA LEU A 508 -12.44 14.00 12.04
C LEU A 508 -12.94 14.14 10.60
N ASP A 509 -12.42 15.10 9.84
CA ASP A 509 -12.80 15.37 8.45
C ASP A 509 -12.38 14.25 7.50
N LEU A 510 -11.39 13.45 7.91
CA LEU A 510 -10.94 12.28 7.19
C LEU A 510 -11.81 11.06 7.55
N LEU A 511 -12.05 10.79 8.83
CA LEU A 511 -12.68 9.54 9.26
C LEU A 511 -14.20 9.57 9.24
N LEU A 512 -14.84 10.69 9.59
CA LEU A 512 -16.30 10.79 9.61
C LEU A 512 -16.95 10.40 8.27
N PRO A 513 -16.55 10.94 7.09
CA PRO A 513 -17.16 10.54 5.84
C PRO A 513 -16.89 9.06 5.48
N ARG A 514 -15.80 8.46 5.95
CA ARG A 514 -15.50 7.04 5.75
C ARG A 514 -16.45 6.15 6.56
N LEU A 515 -16.66 6.48 7.83
CA LEU A 515 -17.60 5.77 8.71
C LEU A 515 -19.05 5.92 8.22
N LEU A 516 -19.44 7.12 7.77
CA LEU A 516 -20.77 7.35 7.19
C LEU A 516 -20.98 6.62 5.84
N ALA A 517 -19.91 6.36 5.10
CA ALA A 517 -19.93 5.52 3.89
C ALA A 517 -19.96 4.01 4.20
N GLY A 518 -19.94 3.62 5.48
CA GLY A 518 -19.92 2.22 5.91
C GLY A 518 -18.58 1.52 5.71
N LEU A 519 -17.47 2.26 5.66
CA LEU A 519 -16.14 1.67 5.60
C LEU A 519 -15.68 1.23 7.00
N ASP A 520 -15.30 -0.04 7.11
CA ASP A 520 -14.57 -0.54 8.26
C ASP A 520 -13.15 0.02 8.27
N ILE A 521 -12.72 0.53 9.42
CA ILE A 521 -11.39 1.12 9.59
C ILE A 521 -10.50 0.13 10.33
N THR A 522 -9.46 -0.34 9.66
CA THR A 522 -8.44 -1.20 10.25
C THR A 522 -7.21 -0.42 10.69
N ARG A 523 -6.32 -1.06 11.45
CA ARG A 523 -5.00 -0.48 11.78
C ARG A 523 -4.19 -0.14 10.52
N ARG A 524 -4.34 -0.92 9.45
CA ARG A 524 -3.67 -0.67 8.17
C ARG A 524 -4.22 0.59 7.49
N ASP A 525 -5.53 0.77 7.48
CA ASP A 525 -6.16 1.96 6.89
C ASP A 525 -5.68 3.25 7.58
N LEU A 526 -5.56 3.22 8.92
CA LEU A 526 -4.99 4.34 9.66
C LEU A 526 -3.50 4.57 9.31
N ALA A 527 -2.71 3.50 9.19
CA ALA A 527 -1.30 3.59 8.84
C ALA A 527 -1.08 4.17 7.43
N ASP A 528 -1.94 3.81 6.48
CA ASP A 528 -1.89 4.31 5.10
C ASP A 528 -2.20 5.81 5.00
N MET A 529 -2.78 6.43 6.03
CA MET A 529 -2.97 7.88 6.12
C MET A 529 -1.71 8.64 6.59
N ALA A 530 -0.62 7.95 6.91
CA ALA A 530 0.63 8.59 7.33
C ALA A 530 1.23 9.46 6.21
N GLU A 531 1.22 8.94 4.99
CA GLU A 531 1.58 9.71 3.80
C GLU A 531 0.48 10.75 3.55
N GLY A 532 0.86 12.02 3.45
CA GLY A 532 -0.09 13.14 3.37
C GLY A 532 -0.79 13.49 4.69
N GLY A 533 -0.54 12.78 5.79
CA GLY A 533 -1.18 12.99 7.09
C GLY A 533 -0.81 14.27 7.84
N TYR A 534 0.10 15.10 7.30
CA TYR A 534 0.58 16.33 7.95
C TYR A 534 -0.10 17.59 7.38
N CYS A 535 -0.86 18.30 8.21
CA CYS A 535 -1.52 19.54 7.83
C CYS A 535 -0.55 20.72 7.83
N LEU A 536 -0.61 21.54 6.78
CA LEU A 536 0.28 22.70 6.61
C LEU A 536 -0.13 23.93 7.42
N GLY A 537 -1.27 23.91 8.12
CA GLY A 537 -1.73 25.05 8.93
C GLY A 537 -1.96 26.34 8.13
N CYS A 538 -2.48 26.22 6.89
CA CYS A 538 -2.69 27.35 5.99
C CYS A 538 -3.56 28.45 6.62
N LYS A 539 -3.22 29.73 6.38
CA LYS A 539 -4.02 30.89 6.86
C LYS A 539 -5.49 30.83 6.44
N SER A 540 -5.73 30.44 5.19
CA SER A 540 -7.07 30.08 4.70
C SER A 540 -7.08 28.60 4.36
N CYS A 541 -7.98 27.85 4.98
CA CYS A 541 -8.09 26.42 4.75
C CYS A 541 -8.66 26.14 3.35
N THR A 542 -7.90 25.41 2.53
CA THR A 542 -8.28 25.01 1.17
C THR A 542 -8.57 23.51 1.06
N PHE A 543 -8.69 22.79 2.17
CA PHE A 543 -9.11 21.39 2.16
C PHE A 543 -10.46 21.24 1.43
N PRO A 544 -10.64 20.23 0.55
CA PRO A 544 -9.74 19.12 0.26
C PRO A 544 -8.79 19.34 -0.95
N LYS A 545 -8.57 20.58 -1.39
CA LYS A 545 -7.64 20.89 -2.50
C LYS A 545 -6.17 20.76 -2.09
N CYS A 546 -5.84 21.04 -0.82
CA CYS A 546 -4.49 20.90 -0.25
C CYS A 546 -4.03 19.42 -0.16
N PRO A 547 -2.74 19.13 0.15
CA PRO A 547 -2.22 17.76 0.21
C PRO A 547 -2.61 16.98 1.47
N PHE A 548 -3.36 17.56 2.40
CA PHE A 548 -3.69 16.92 3.69
C PHE A 548 -4.63 15.71 3.50
N GLY A 549 -4.25 14.57 4.07
CA GLY A 549 -5.02 13.32 4.08
C GLY A 549 -5.10 12.59 2.74
N LYS A 550 -4.06 12.72 1.90
CA LYS A 550 -4.03 12.28 0.50
C LYS A 550 -2.95 11.27 0.17
#